data_AF-A0A0M3APY9-F1
#
_entry.id   AF-A0A0M3APY9-F1
#
_cell.length_a   1.000
_cell.length_b   1.000
_cell.length_c   1.000
_cell.angle_alpha   90.00
_cell.angle_beta   90.00
_cell.angle_gamma   90.00
#
_symmetry.space_group_name_H-M   'P 1'
#
loop_
_entity.id
_entity.type
_entity.pdbx_description
1 polymer ?
#
loop_
_entity_poly.entity_id
_entity_poly.type
_entity_poly.pdbx_seq_one_letter_code
_entity_poly.pdbx_strand_id
1 'polypeptide(L)' 'MGRPPLWSENMHARFRAGTFNRINAVLREDEDRTDFVREAVEREIERRTKEAKSSGAGENR' A
#
# COMPACT_ATOMS: atom_id res chain seq x y z
N MET A 1 -15.57 -23.15 16.16
CA MET A 1 -15.59 -22.03 15.20
C MET A 1 -14.16 -21.51 15.08
N GLY A 2 -13.50 -21.71 13.94
CA GLY A 2 -12.12 -21.24 13.72
C GLY A 2 -12.05 -19.72 13.49
N ARG A 3 -10.92 -19.09 13.81
CA ARG A 3 -10.67 -17.67 13.56
C ARG A 3 -10.82 -17.39 12.05
N PRO A 4 -11.63 -16.40 11.63
CA PRO A 4 -11.72 -16.04 10.22
C PRO A 4 -10.33 -15.64 9.69
N PRO A 5 -9.97 -16.07 8.47
CA PRO A 5 -8.67 -15.74 7.90
C PRO A 5 -8.53 -14.23 7.78
N LEU A 6 -7.47 -13.68 8.38
CA LEU A 6 -7.22 -12.25 8.42
C LEU A 6 -6.81 -11.70 7.03
N TRP A 7 -6.42 -12.57 6.10
CA TRP A 7 -5.85 -12.22 4.79
C TRP A 7 -6.35 -13.19 3.71
N SER A 8 -7.46 -12.88 3.05
CA SER A 8 -8.04 -13.73 2.00
C SER A 8 -7.52 -13.41 0.59
N GLU A 9 -6.97 -12.21 0.39
CA GLU A 9 -6.52 -11.73 -0.93
C GLU A 9 -5.01 -11.92 -1.10
N ASN A 10 -4.61 -12.53 -2.23
CA ASN A 10 -3.21 -12.77 -2.59
C ASN A 10 -2.92 -12.16 -3.96
N MET A 11 -1.85 -11.36 -4.06
CA MET A 11 -1.39 -10.75 -5.30
C MET A 11 0.12 -10.92 -5.45
N HIS A 12 0.57 -11.39 -6.61
CA HIS A 12 2.00 -11.44 -6.94
C HIS A 12 2.38 -10.27 -7.86
N ALA A 13 3.14 -9.32 -7.34
CA ALA A 13 3.69 -8.20 -8.11
C ALA A 13 5.18 -8.43 -8.40
N ARG A 14 5.62 -8.09 -9.63
CA ARG A 14 7.04 -8.08 -9.99
C ARG A 14 7.62 -6.69 -9.75
N PHE A 15 8.79 -6.64 -9.13
CA PHE A 15 9.58 -5.41 -8.98
C PHE A 15 10.84 -5.46 -9.84
N ARG A 16 11.36 -4.28 -10.20
CA ARG A 16 12.69 -4.16 -10.78
C ARG A 16 13.73 -4.80 -9.87
N ALA A 17 14.76 -5.39 -10.46
CA ALA A 17 15.90 -5.92 -9.72
C ALA A 17 16.48 -4.85 -8.76
N GLY A 18 16.82 -5.28 -7.54
CA GLY A 18 17.36 -4.42 -6.49
C GLY A 18 16.31 -3.67 -5.65
N THR A 19 15.03 -3.67 -6.03
CA THR A 19 13.99 -2.99 -5.23
C THR A 19 13.87 -3.57 -3.82
N PHE A 20 13.99 -4.89 -3.63
CA PHE A 20 13.95 -5.48 -2.29
C PHE A 20 15.12 -5.03 -1.40
N ASN A 21 16.31 -4.81 -1.97
CA ASN A 21 17.43 -4.26 -1.22
C ASN A 21 17.16 -2.82 -0.80
N ARG A 22 16.53 -2.03 -1.69
CA ARG A 22 16.12 -0.65 -1.37
C ARG A 22 15.05 -0.60 -0.29
N ILE A 23 14.12 -1.56 -0.27
CA ILE A 23 13.12 -1.68 0.79
C ILE A 23 13.80 -2.06 2.11
N ASN A 24 14.62 -3.12 2.13
CA ASN A 24 15.30 -3.56 3.33
C ASN A 24 16.18 -2.48 3.98
N ALA A 25 16.77 -1.59 3.17
CA ALA A 25 17.59 -0.49 3.67
C ALA A 25 16.81 0.61 4.41
N VAL A 26 15.47 0.64 4.32
CA VAL A 26 14.61 1.66 4.93
C VAL A 26 13.59 1.11 5.93
N LEU A 27 13.62 -0.20 6.21
CA LEU A 27 12.75 -0.81 7.21
C LEU A 27 13.08 -0.30 8.61
N ARG A 28 12.05 -0.11 9.43
CA ARG A 28 12.19 0.14 10.88
C ARG A 28 12.55 -1.16 11.61
N GLU A 29 12.98 -1.04 12.88
CA GLU A 29 13.51 -2.18 13.67
C GLU A 29 12.55 -3.39 13.76
N ASP A 30 11.24 -3.16 13.76
CA ASP A 30 10.20 -4.21 13.85
C ASP A 30 9.31 -4.30 12.60
N GLU A 31 9.71 -3.69 11.49
CA GLU A 31 8.93 -3.65 10.25
C GLU A 31 9.44 -4.70 9.26
N ASP A 32 8.56 -5.55 8.75
CA ASP A 32 8.88 -6.44 7.64
C ASP A 32 8.49 -5.86 6.27
N ARG A 33 8.91 -6.54 5.20
CA ARG A 33 8.62 -6.09 3.82
C ARG A 33 7.12 -6.09 3.51
N THR A 34 6.35 -6.97 4.12
CA THR A 34 4.90 -7.05 3.95
C THR A 34 4.23 -5.83 4.57
N ASP A 35 4.66 -5.45 5.78
CA ASP A 35 4.15 -4.27 6.48
C ASP A 35 4.46 -3.00 5.71
N PHE A 36 5.70 -2.85 5.22
CA PHE A 36 6.10 -1.74 4.36
C PHE A 36 5.22 -1.63 3.11
N VAL A 37 4.99 -2.74 2.40
CA VAL A 37 4.18 -2.75 1.17
C VAL A 37 2.72 -2.42 1.47
N ARG A 38 2.16 -2.93 2.58
CA ARG A 38 0.79 -2.62 3.00
C ARG A 38 0.62 -1.13 3.30
N GLU A 39 1.50 -0.55 4.12
CA GLU A 39 1.44 0.87 4.45
C GLU A 39 1.59 1.74 3.19
N ALA A 40 2.50 1.37 2.29
CA ALA A 40 2.72 2.09 1.03
C ALA A 40 1.47 2.06 0.12
N VAL A 41 0.76 0.94 0.05
CA VAL A 41 -0.48 0.80 -0.74
C VAL A 41 -1.61 1.64 -0.14
N GLU A 42 -1.87 1.52 1.16
CA GLU A 42 -2.92 2.30 1.84
C GLU A 42 -2.71 3.80 1.69
N ARG A 43 -1.46 4.26 1.88
CA ARG A 43 -1.10 5.67 1.69
C ARG A 43 -1.40 6.16 0.27
N GLU A 44 -1.12 5.33 -0.74
CA GLU A 44 -1.36 5.67 -2.13
C GLU A 44 -2.85 5.69 -2.49
N ILE A 45 -3.64 4.75 -1.94
CA ILE A 45 -5.10 4.74 -2.07
C ILE A 45 -5.69 6.01 -1.46
N GLU A 46 -5.27 6.37 -0.24
CA GLU A 46 -5.75 7.57 0.44
C GLU A 46 -5.40 8.84 -0.35
N ARG A 47 -4.16 8.96 -0.84
CA ARG A 47 -3.71 10.09 -1.66
C ARG A 47 -4.58 10.26 -2.89
N ARG A 48 -4.78 9.19 -3.67
CA ARG A 48 -5.60 9.22 -4.89
C ARG A 48 -7.07 9.49 -4.61
N THR A 49 -7.59 8.96 -3.49
CA THR A 49 -8.96 9.23 -3.07
C THR A 49 -9.17 10.72 -2.75
N LYS A 50 -8.19 11.35 -2.08
CA LYS A 50 -8.21 12.80 -1.82
C LYS A 50 -8.10 13.62 -3.11
N GLU A 51 -7.24 13.22 -4.03
CA GLU A 51 -7.09 13.86 -5.34
C GLU A 51 -8.37 13.77 -6.19
N ALA A 52 -9.02 12.62 -6.22
CA ALA A 52 -10.30 12.45 -6.89
C ALA A 52 -11.39 13.35 -6.27
N LYS A 53 -11.46 13.44 -4.94
CA LYS A 53 -12.44 14.30 -4.24
C LYS A 53 -12.20 15.79 -4.47
N SER A 54 -10.93 16.21 -4.49
CA SER A 54 -10.57 17.61 -4.76
C SER A 54 -10.76 18.00 -6.23
N SER A 55 -10.57 17.05 -7.15
CA SER A 55 -10.80 17.26 -8.59
C SER A 55 -12.29 17.24 -8.97
N GLY A 56 -13.12 16.50 -8.23
CA GLY A 56 -14.59 16.47 -8.40
C GLY A 56 -15.35 17.66 -7.79
N ALA A 57 -14.69 18.55 -7.04
CA ALA A 57 -15.32 19.72 -6.41
C ALA A 57 -15.38 20.96 -7.34
N GLY A 58 -14.87 20.86 -8.57
CA GLY A 58 -14.83 21.96 -9.55
C GLY A 58 -15.89 21.89 -10.66
N GLU A 59 -16.59 20.77 -10.82
CA GLU A 59 -17.50 20.54 -11.94
C GLU A 59 -18.97 20.49 -11.48
N ASN A 60 -19.43 21.57 -10.85
CA ASN A 60 -20.86 21.94 -10.84
C ASN A 60 -21.02 23.38 -10.31
N ARG A 61 -20.76 24.37 -11.17
CA ARG A 61 -21.23 25.75 -10.97
C ARG A 61 -21.61 26.38 -12.29
#